data_AF-A0A3S3EAY0-F1
#
_entry.id   AF-A0A3S3EAY0-F1
#
_cell.length_a   1.000
_cell.length_b   1.000
_cell.length_c   1.000
_cell.angle_alpha   90.00
_cell.angle_beta   90.00
_cell.angle_gamma   90.00
#
_symmetry.space_group_name_H-M   'P 1'
#
loop_
_entity.id
_entity.type
_entity.pdbx_description
1 polymer ?
#
loop_
_entity_poly.entity_id
_entity_poly.type
_entity_poly.pdbx_seq_one_letter_code
_entity_poly.pdbx_strand_id
1 'polypeptide(L)'
;MPAKRFSQPVAIFVGLGFPREINTVFEAYQFLDEWTGSRSPTYATTIALCRAAVAGEQDAEAARVAFEAFARSRGILAAEAMELAAARAAQEWMAA
;
A
#
# COMPACT_ATOMS: atom_id res chain seq x y z
N MET A 1 -13.49 -16.98 -9.20
CA MET A 1 -13.98 -15.59 -9.15
C MET A 1 -12.94 -14.72 -9.87
N PRO A 2 -13.33 -13.80 -10.77
CA PRO A 2 -12.34 -12.94 -11.42
C PRO A 2 -11.65 -12.07 -10.36
N ALA A 3 -10.32 -11.99 -10.42
CA ALA A 3 -9.56 -11.15 -9.50
C ALA A 3 -10.02 -9.69 -9.66
N LYS A 4 -10.54 -9.08 -8.59
CA LYS A 4 -10.85 -7.64 -8.57
C LYS A 4 -9.55 -6.86 -8.66
N ARG A 5 -9.17 -6.48 -9.88
CA ARG A 5 -7.99 -5.66 -10.17
C ARG A 5 -8.26 -4.22 -9.76
N PHE A 6 -7.22 -3.57 -9.29
CA PHE A 6 -7.22 -2.12 -9.13
C PHE A 6 -7.16 -1.43 -10.50
N SER A 7 -7.71 -0.21 -10.55
CA SER A 7 -7.61 0.69 -11.70
C SER A 7 -6.16 1.01 -12.04
N GLN A 8 -5.34 1.16 -11.00
CA GLN A 8 -3.90 1.34 -11.05
C GLN A 8 -3.23 0.57 -9.90
N PRO A 9 -2.04 -0.02 -10.10
CA PRO A 9 -1.34 -0.71 -9.04
C PRO A 9 -0.90 0.25 -7.93
N VAL A 10 -0.87 -0.26 -6.69
CA VAL A 10 -0.28 0.46 -5.55
C VAL A 10 1.10 -0.12 -5.29
N ALA A 11 2.15 0.65 -5.58
CA ALA A 11 3.53 0.23 -5.35
C ALA A 11 3.93 0.49 -3.89
N ILE A 12 4.39 -0.56 -3.20
CA ILE A 12 4.84 -0.51 -1.81
C ILE A 12 6.25 -1.05 -1.65
N PHE A 13 7.00 -0.55 -0.68
CA PHE A 13 8.25 -1.15 -0.27
C PHE A 13 8.03 -2.23 0.79
N VAL A 14 8.50 -3.43 0.49
CA VAL A 14 8.57 -4.57 1.41
C VAL A 14 10.02 -5.03 1.48
N GLY A 15 10.69 -4.78 2.61
CA GLY A 15 12.08 -5.18 2.82
C GLY A 15 13.10 -4.27 2.12
N LEU A 16 14.14 -4.86 1.52
CA LEU A 16 15.42 -4.22 1.19
C LEU A 16 15.47 -3.51 -0.19
N GLY A 17 14.40 -2.82 -0.60
CA GLY A 17 14.56 -1.72 -1.56
C GLY A 17 14.04 -1.90 -2.99
N PHE A 18 13.22 -2.91 -3.29
CA PHE A 18 12.46 -2.95 -4.55
C PHE A 18 10.97 -2.74 -4.29
N PRO A 19 10.30 -1.84 -5.05
CA PRO A 19 8.88 -1.67 -4.91
C PRO A 19 8.16 -2.92 -5.43
N ARG A 20 7.23 -3.43 -4.63
CA ARG A 20 6.27 -4.46 -5.03
C ARG A 20 4.98 -3.78 -5.44
N GLU A 21 4.51 -4.07 -6.64
CA GLU A 21 3.21 -3.61 -7.11
C GLU A 21 2.10 -4.52 -6.58
N ILE A 22 1.10 -3.90 -5.96
CA ILE A 22 -0.14 -4.55 -5.55
C ILE A 22 -1.21 -4.23 -6.58
N ASN A 23 -1.61 -5.24 -7.34
CA ASN A 23 -2.47 -5.12 -8.52
C ASN A 23 -3.94 -5.47 -8.25
N THR A 24 -4.19 -6.20 -7.17
CA THR A 24 -5.52 -6.74 -6.87
C THR A 24 -5.92 -6.52 -5.43
N VAL A 25 -7.23 -6.50 -5.17
CA VAL A 25 -7.80 -6.51 -3.81
C VAL A 25 -7.27 -7.71 -3.02
N PHE A 26 -7.10 -8.86 -3.69
CA PHE A 26 -6.63 -10.08 -3.03
C PHE A 26 -5.17 -9.96 -2.58
N GLU A 27 -4.29 -9.43 -3.43
CA GLU A 27 -2.89 -9.16 -3.04
C GLU A 27 -2.81 -8.17 -1.88
N ALA A 28 -3.64 -7.11 -1.90
CA ALA A 28 -3.73 -6.16 -0.79
C ALA A 28 -4.20 -6.84 0.51
N TYR A 29 -5.22 -7.70 0.42
CA TYR A 29 -5.72 -8.47 1.56
C TYR A 29 -4.64 -9.40 2.13
N GLN A 30 -3.97 -10.18 1.30
CA GLN A 30 -2.91 -11.09 1.73
C GLN A 30 -1.77 -10.33 2.42
N PHE A 31 -1.36 -9.20 1.84
CA PHE A 31 -0.34 -8.35 2.46
C PHE A 31 -0.76 -7.84 3.85
N LEU A 32 -2.02 -7.44 4.02
CA LEU A 32 -2.54 -7.01 5.32
C LEU A 32 -2.69 -8.18 6.30
N ASP A 33 -3.07 -9.37 5.84
CA ASP A 33 -3.21 -10.56 6.68
C ASP A 33 -1.85 -10.99 7.26
N GLU A 34 -0.80 -10.89 6.45
CA GLU A 34 0.60 -11.19 6.82
C GLU A 34 1.27 -10.05 7.61
N TRP A 35 0.59 -8.90 7.80
CA TRP A 35 1.18 -7.72 8.44
C TRP A 35 1.44 -7.95 9.94
N THR A 36 2.71 -7.83 10.34
CA THR A 36 3.16 -7.99 11.74
C THR A 36 3.34 -6.66 12.48
N GLY A 37 3.21 -5.52 11.79
CA GLY A 37 3.33 -4.21 12.40
C GLY A 37 2.10 -3.80 13.22
N SER A 38 2.07 -2.52 13.63
CA SER A 38 0.94 -1.97 14.38
C SER A 38 -0.39 -2.16 13.61
N ARG A 39 -1.44 -2.62 14.32
CA ARG A 39 -2.83 -2.71 13.82
C ARG A 39 -3.58 -1.43 14.18
N SER A 40 -3.24 -0.35 13.49
CA SER A 40 -3.90 0.96 13.67
C SER A 40 -5.38 0.94 13.25
N PRO A 41 -6.17 1.98 13.57
CA PRO A 41 -7.50 2.15 13.00
C PRO A 41 -7.50 2.05 11.46
N THR A 42 -6.49 2.64 10.80
CA THR A 42 -6.31 2.55 9.34
C THR A 42 -6.15 1.11 8.86
N TYR A 43 -5.40 0.27 9.59
CA TYR A 43 -5.30 -1.16 9.29
C TYR A 43 -6.67 -1.84 9.36
N ALA A 44 -7.40 -1.63 10.46
CA ALA A 44 -8.69 -2.28 10.70
C ALA A 44 -9.73 -1.90 9.62
N THR A 45 -9.79 -0.63 9.24
CA THR A 45 -10.66 -0.16 8.14
C THR A 45 -10.24 -0.77 6.81
N THR A 46 -8.94 -0.80 6.52
CA THR A 46 -8.44 -1.30 5.23
C THR A 46 -8.71 -2.79 5.06
N ILE A 47 -8.40 -3.61 6.08
CA ILE A 47 -8.62 -5.06 5.99
C ILE A 47 -10.12 -5.41 5.87
N ALA A 48 -11.00 -4.64 6.51
CA ALA A 48 -12.45 -4.80 6.38
C ALA A 48 -12.93 -4.49 4.95
N LEU A 49 -12.45 -3.38 4.36
CA LEU A 49 -12.77 -3.02 2.98
C LEU A 49 -12.22 -4.04 1.97
N CYS A 50 -10.99 -4.51 2.16
CA CYS A 50 -10.43 -5.57 1.33
C CYS A 50 -11.26 -6.86 1.42
N ARG A 51 -11.69 -7.25 2.62
CA ARG A 51 -12.54 -8.44 2.81
C ARG A 51 -13.89 -8.30 2.13
N ALA A 52 -14.58 -7.18 2.31
CA ALA A 52 -15.86 -6.90 1.64
C ALA A 52 -15.71 -6.87 0.11
N ALA A 53 -14.62 -6.30 -0.40
CA ALA A 53 -14.35 -6.28 -1.83
C ALA A 53 -14.05 -7.67 -2.40
N VAL A 54 -13.31 -8.53 -1.68
CA VAL A 54 -13.10 -9.95 -2.05
C VAL A 54 -14.43 -10.71 -2.08
N ALA A 55 -15.33 -10.46 -1.12
CA ALA A 55 -16.66 -11.05 -1.06
C ALA A 55 -17.63 -10.55 -2.15
N GLY A 56 -17.25 -9.49 -2.89
CA GLY A 56 -18.08 -8.90 -3.93
C GLY A 56 -19.00 -7.76 -3.48
N GLU A 57 -19.04 -7.48 -2.18
CA GLU A 57 -19.94 -6.51 -1.54
C GLU A 57 -19.51 -5.04 -1.72
N GLN A 58 -18.24 -4.82 -2.04
CA GLN A 58 -17.66 -3.49 -2.25
C GLN A 58 -16.85 -3.44 -3.54
N ASP A 59 -16.69 -2.22 -4.07
CA ASP A 59 -15.88 -1.97 -5.25
C ASP A 59 -14.37 -2.08 -4.95
N ALA A 60 -13.60 -2.48 -5.96
CA ALA A 60 -12.15 -2.61 -5.87
C ALA A 60 -11.47 -1.27 -5.58
N GLU A 61 -12.05 -0.16 -6.05
CA GLU A 61 -11.48 1.18 -5.89
C GLU A 61 -11.49 1.64 -4.42
N ALA A 62 -12.55 1.34 -3.68
CA ALA A 62 -12.62 1.67 -2.25
C ALA A 62 -11.51 0.94 -1.44
N ALA A 63 -11.27 -0.33 -1.76
CA ALA A 63 -10.18 -1.10 -1.16
C ALA A 63 -8.80 -0.55 -1.57
N ARG A 64 -8.64 -0.11 -2.83
CA ARG A 64 -7.41 0.51 -3.33
C ARG A 64 -7.08 1.79 -2.56
N VAL A 65 -8.04 2.70 -2.43
CA VAL A 65 -7.86 3.99 -1.74
C VAL A 65 -7.51 3.78 -0.27
N ALA A 66 -8.20 2.85 0.41
CA ALA A 66 -7.88 2.52 1.80
C ALA A 66 -6.47 1.93 1.94
N PHE A 67 -6.08 1.04 1.02
CA PHE A 67 -4.76 0.42 1.01
C PHE A 67 -3.63 1.45 0.80
N GLU A 68 -3.83 2.39 -0.12
CA GLU A 68 -2.90 3.50 -0.35
C GLU A 68 -2.75 4.36 0.91
N ALA A 69 -3.85 4.71 1.57
CA ALA A 69 -3.83 5.47 2.82
C ALA A 69 -3.12 4.71 3.94
N PHE A 70 -3.31 3.39 4.03
CA PHE A 70 -2.56 2.52 4.94
C PHE A 70 -1.06 2.58 4.62
N ALA A 71 -0.66 2.36 3.37
CA ALA A 71 0.75 2.37 2.95
C ALA A 71 1.43 3.72 3.24
N ARG A 72 0.75 4.83 2.94
CA ARG A 72 1.17 6.20 3.28
C ARG A 72 1.37 6.38 4.78
N SER A 73 0.39 5.96 5.60
CA SER A 73 0.49 6.07 7.07
C SER A 73 1.66 5.29 7.68
N ARG A 74 2.16 4.28 6.96
CA ARG A 74 3.31 3.46 7.36
C ARG A 74 4.62 3.91 6.71
N GLY A 75 4.58 4.90 5.82
CA GLY A 75 5.75 5.35 5.08
C GLY A 75 6.32 4.31 4.12
N ILE A 76 5.50 3.34 3.69
CA ILE A 76 5.92 2.27 2.77
C ILE A 76 5.41 2.48 1.35
N LEU A 77 4.71 3.58 1.07
CA LEU A 77 4.26 3.89 -0.29
C LEU A 77 5.48 4.25 -1.15
N ALA A 78 5.68 3.53 -2.27
CA ALA A 78 6.95 3.58 -2.98
C ALA A 78 7.26 4.94 -3.58
N ALA A 79 6.27 5.61 -4.20
CA ALA A 79 6.45 6.93 -4.78
C ALA A 79 6.95 7.94 -3.73
N GLU A 80 6.27 8.03 -2.59
CA GLU A 80 6.62 8.96 -1.51
C GLU A 80 7.97 8.61 -0.86
N ALA A 81 8.27 7.33 -0.68
CA ALA A 81 9.55 6.89 -0.13
C ALA A 81 10.71 7.19 -1.10
N MET A 82 10.52 7.02 -2.42
CA MET A 82 11.51 7.38 -3.43
C MET A 82 11.73 8.89 -3.50
N GLU A 83 10.65 9.69 -3.47
CA GLU A 83 10.74 11.14 -3.42
C GLU A 83 11.50 11.62 -2.18
N LEU A 84 11.21 11.05 -1.00
CA LEU A 84 11.92 11.36 0.23
C LEU A 84 13.41 10.99 0.15
N ALA A 85 13.74 9.83 -0.43
CA ALA A 85 15.12 9.40 -0.62
C ALA A 85 15.88 10.34 -1.58
N ALA A 86 15.26 10.72 -2.70
CA ALA A 86 15.83 11.66 -3.66
C ALA A 86 16.04 13.05 -3.04
N ALA A 87 15.07 13.55 -2.27
CA ALA A 87 15.17 14.82 -1.56
C ALA A 87 16.34 14.82 -0.55
N ARG A 88 16.52 13.73 0.20
CA ARG A 88 17.66 13.58 1.14
C ARG A 88 19.00 13.60 0.42
N ALA A 89 19.14 12.83 -0.67
CA ALA A 89 20.37 12.80 -1.45
C ALA A 89 20.72 14.19 -2.02
N ALA A 90 19.72 14.95 -2.49
CA ALA A 90 19.93 16.32 -2.96
C ALA A 90 20.38 17.27 -1.85
N GLN A 91 19.83 17.16 -0.63
CA GLN A 91 20.26 17.96 0.52
C GLN A 91 21.72 17.66 0.91
N GLU A 92 22.11 16.39 0.92
CA GLU A 92 23.49 15.96 1.21
C GLU A 92 24.49 16.53 0.21
N TRP A 93 24.15 16.54 -1.08
CA TRP A 93 25.00 17.15 -2.12
C TRP A 93 25.14 18.67 -1.99
N MET A 94 24.11 19.38 -1.56
CA MET A 94 24.20 20.83 -1.35
C MET A 94 24.96 21.21 -0.08
N ALA A 95 25.09 20.27 0.87
CA ALA A 95 25.81 20.47 2.12
C ALA A 95 27.29 20.07 2.04
N ALA A 96 27.72 19.46 0.93
CA ALA A 96 29.09 19.03 0.65
C ALA A 96 29.85 20.08 -0.20
#